data_AF-A0A5C7HEH2-F1
#
_entry.id   AF-A0A5C7HEH2-F1
#
_cell.length_a   1.000
_cell.length_b   1.000
_cell.length_c   1.000
_cell.angle_alpha   90.00
_cell.angle_beta   90.00
_cell.angle_gamma   90.00
#
_symmetry.space_group_name_H-M   'P 1'
#
loop_
_entity.id
_entity.type
_entity.pdbx_description
1 polymer ?
#
loop_
_entity_poly.entity_id
_entity_poly.type
_entity_poly.pdbx_seq_one_letter_code
_entity_poly.pdbx_strand_id
1 'polypeptide(L)'
;MSSSRFSSSLYLLAFAFLLQTAFGADPLFHFCSSSENFTANGPYEANLNKLAGYLYYQAPPTGFAKGTLGEKPDQANGLALCRGDVSSSDCKTCVVEASSEIRKRCPKNKAAIIWYDNCLFKYTDKDFFGQIDNQNKFYMWNVKVVSEPEAFNQNTKELLSQLAKEAQATSKLYAVGEVKLGESKKLYGLTQCTRDLSSYECKKCLDGIIGELPSCCDGKEGGNELHKRCPKQKGAIILYDSCLLKYSSVDFFGKVDRENKLYMFNVCEADNPKAFNRKIKELLSRLSGKAASGDSSSKMYATGELELEAPRKLYGLVQCTRGLSDCKKCLDDAISKLPICCDGKRSGRVLGGSCNVRYELNSFFYA
;
A
#
# COMPACT_ATOMS: atom_id res chain seq x y z
N MET A 1 10.27 -53.38 16.06
CA MET A 1 9.62 -52.54 15.03
C MET A 1 9.00 -51.28 15.64
N SER A 2 9.81 -50.36 16.21
CA SER A 2 9.31 -49.13 16.87
C SER A 2 10.04 -47.85 16.45
N SER A 3 10.94 -47.92 15.47
CA SER A 3 11.76 -46.78 15.04
C SER A 3 11.17 -46.01 13.85
N SER A 4 10.38 -46.65 12.98
CA SER A 4 9.84 -45.97 11.78
C SER A 4 8.70 -44.98 12.07
N ARG A 5 7.88 -45.23 13.12
CA ARG A 5 6.75 -44.35 13.46
C ARG A 5 7.18 -43.01 14.05
N PHE A 6 8.27 -42.98 14.83
CA PHE A 6 8.83 -41.74 15.36
C PHE A 6 9.43 -40.86 14.25
N SER A 7 10.09 -41.47 13.26
CA SER A 7 10.67 -40.73 12.14
C SER A 7 9.59 -40.09 11.27
N SER A 8 8.48 -40.79 10.97
CA SER A 8 7.36 -40.22 10.20
C SER A 8 6.66 -39.05 10.91
N SER A 9 6.56 -39.06 12.24
CA SER A 9 5.98 -37.95 13.01
C SER A 9 6.85 -36.68 13.01
N LEU A 10 8.19 -36.83 12.99
CA LEU A 10 9.13 -35.72 12.86
C LEU A 10 9.09 -35.07 11.46
N TYR A 11 8.91 -35.86 10.39
CA TYR A 11 8.72 -35.32 9.04
C TYR A 11 7.40 -34.56 8.88
N LEU A 12 6.30 -35.02 9.51
CA LEU A 12 5.01 -34.31 9.49
C LEU A 12 5.06 -32.96 10.24
N LEU A 13 5.77 -32.89 11.38
CA LEU A 13 5.99 -31.64 12.11
C LEU A 13 6.92 -30.68 11.36
N ALA A 14 7.94 -31.18 10.67
CA ALA A 14 8.80 -30.37 9.79
C ALA A 14 8.06 -29.85 8.55
N PHE A 15 7.14 -30.64 7.98
CA PHE A 15 6.29 -30.20 6.86
C PHE A 15 5.24 -29.17 7.30
N ALA A 16 4.74 -29.25 8.54
CA ALA A 16 3.88 -28.24 9.13
C ALA A 16 4.62 -26.92 9.42
N PHE A 17 5.91 -26.98 9.79
CA PHE A 17 6.76 -25.78 9.96
C PHE A 17 7.22 -25.16 8.63
N LEU A 18 7.23 -25.93 7.53
CA LEU A 18 7.49 -25.43 6.16
C LEU A 18 6.25 -24.79 5.50
N LEU A 19 5.08 -24.86 6.14
CA LEU A 19 3.88 -24.11 5.76
C LEU A 19 3.85 -22.72 6.40
N GLN A 20 5.00 -22.05 6.52
CA GLN A 20 4.98 -20.58 6.54
C GLN A 20 4.77 -20.10 5.11
N THR A 21 3.51 -20.15 4.68
CA THR A 21 3.13 -19.51 3.43
C THR A 21 3.34 -18.02 3.61
N ALA A 22 4.29 -17.46 2.85
CA ALA A 22 4.45 -16.02 2.71
C ALA A 22 3.08 -15.39 2.43
N PHE A 23 2.61 -14.56 3.36
CA PHE A 23 1.43 -13.75 3.16
C PHE A 23 1.85 -12.62 2.24
N GLY A 24 1.65 -12.78 0.93
CA GLY A 24 1.73 -11.62 0.04
C GLY A 24 0.59 -10.67 0.38
N ALA A 25 0.83 -9.75 1.31
CA ALA A 25 0.00 -8.55 1.42
C ALA A 25 0.14 -7.83 0.08
N ASP A 26 -0.96 -7.44 -0.55
CA ASP A 26 -0.82 -6.62 -1.74
C ASP A 26 -0.25 -5.24 -1.35
N PRO A 27 0.62 -4.64 -2.17
CA PRO A 27 1.15 -3.30 -1.91
C PRO A 27 0.02 -2.28 -1.79
N LEU A 28 0.21 -1.25 -0.95
CA LEU A 28 -0.65 -0.07 -0.92
C LEU A 28 -0.66 0.61 -2.28
N PHE A 29 0.50 0.91 -2.85
CA PHE A 29 0.63 1.43 -4.21
C PHE A 29 2.05 1.28 -4.73
N HIS A 30 2.26 1.56 -6.01
CA HIS A 30 3.59 1.64 -6.61
C HIS A 30 3.62 2.64 -7.77
N PHE A 31 4.78 3.21 -8.02
CA PHE A 31 5.08 3.94 -9.25
C PHE A 31 6.28 3.30 -9.95
N CYS A 32 6.20 3.23 -11.28
CA CYS A 32 7.32 2.94 -12.15
C CYS A 32 7.72 4.26 -12.82
N SER A 33 8.86 4.83 -12.45
CA SER A 33 9.22 6.21 -12.80
C SER A 33 10.55 6.23 -13.53
N SER A 34 10.59 5.94 -14.83
CA SER A 34 11.80 6.13 -15.63
C SER A 34 11.50 6.63 -17.04
N SER A 35 12.31 7.57 -17.54
CA SER A 35 12.27 8.01 -18.94
C SER A 35 12.86 6.97 -19.89
N GLU A 36 13.74 6.12 -19.37
CA GLU A 36 14.43 5.05 -20.12
C GLU A 36 14.36 3.72 -19.37
N ASN A 37 14.39 2.63 -20.14
CA ASN A 37 14.46 1.28 -19.61
C ASN A 37 15.92 0.81 -19.53
N PHE A 38 16.26 -0.02 -18.54
CA PHE A 38 17.55 -0.71 -18.52
C PHE A 38 17.52 -1.97 -19.43
N THR A 39 18.70 -2.38 -19.88
CA THR A 39 18.89 -3.60 -20.66
C THR A 39 18.76 -4.83 -19.77
N ALA A 40 17.90 -5.78 -20.15
CA ALA A 40 17.75 -7.05 -19.44
C ALA A 40 19.08 -7.82 -19.39
N ASN A 41 19.40 -8.39 -18.23
CA ASN A 41 20.68 -9.01 -17.88
C ASN A 41 21.88 -8.06 -18.01
N GLY A 42 21.63 -6.74 -18.00
CA GLY A 42 22.66 -5.73 -18.07
C GLY A 42 23.33 -5.40 -16.73
N PRO A 43 24.40 -4.59 -16.75
CA PRO A 43 25.14 -4.17 -15.56
C PRO A 43 24.26 -3.46 -14.51
N TYR A 44 23.36 -2.56 -14.93
CA TYR A 44 22.41 -1.90 -14.01
C TYR A 44 21.51 -2.91 -13.28
N GLU A 45 20.97 -3.91 -14.00
CA GLU A 45 20.13 -4.94 -13.38
C GLU A 45 20.91 -5.79 -12.36
N ALA A 46 22.16 -6.15 -12.68
CA ALA A 46 23.03 -6.86 -11.74
C ALA A 46 23.30 -6.03 -10.47
N ASN A 47 23.54 -4.72 -10.62
CA ASN A 47 23.76 -3.81 -9.49
C ASN A 47 22.49 -3.63 -8.65
N LEU A 48 21.33 -3.53 -9.29
CA LEU A 48 20.04 -3.44 -8.59
C LEU A 48 19.71 -4.73 -7.84
N ASN A 49 20.01 -5.90 -8.39
CA ASN A 49 19.85 -7.19 -7.69
C ASN A 49 20.75 -7.26 -6.43
N LYS A 50 22.00 -6.80 -6.54
CA LYS A 50 22.92 -6.69 -5.38
C LYS A 50 22.40 -5.71 -4.34
N LEU A 51 21.90 -4.55 -4.77
CA LEU A 51 21.31 -3.54 -3.89
C LEU A 51 20.08 -4.10 -3.16
N ALA A 52 19.19 -4.82 -3.84
CA ALA A 52 18.02 -5.44 -3.21
C ALA A 52 18.44 -6.47 -2.14
N GLY A 53 19.44 -7.31 -2.43
CA GLY A 53 20.01 -8.25 -1.45
C GLY A 53 20.67 -7.55 -0.25
N TYR A 54 21.37 -6.44 -0.50
CA TYR A 54 21.96 -5.62 0.55
C TYR A 54 20.89 -5.01 1.47
N LEU A 55 19.85 -4.40 0.90
CA LEU A 55 18.76 -3.78 1.65
C LEU A 55 17.95 -4.82 2.45
N TYR A 56 17.73 -6.00 1.87
CA TYR A 56 17.11 -7.14 2.57
C TYR A 56 17.85 -7.53 3.85
N TYR A 57 19.18 -7.48 3.84
CA TYR A 57 19.99 -7.83 5.00
C TYR A 57 20.13 -6.66 6.00
N GLN A 58 20.30 -5.43 5.50
CA GLN A 58 20.66 -4.28 6.34
C GLN A 58 19.47 -3.52 6.93
N ALA A 59 18.31 -3.52 6.28
CA ALA A 59 17.15 -2.80 6.80
C ALA A 59 16.54 -3.42 8.07
N PRO A 60 16.35 -4.76 8.17
CA PRO A 60 15.60 -5.37 9.27
C PRO A 60 16.09 -5.09 10.69
N PRO A 61 17.41 -5.04 11.00
CA PRO A 61 17.87 -4.81 12.37
C PRO A 61 17.43 -3.46 12.96
N THR A 62 17.31 -2.42 12.12
CA THR A 62 16.97 -1.05 12.58
C THR A 62 15.71 -0.48 11.95
N GLY A 63 15.07 -1.23 11.06
CA GLY A 63 13.92 -0.79 10.26
C GLY A 63 14.28 0.15 9.10
N PHE A 64 15.55 0.34 8.76
CA PHE A 64 15.96 1.19 7.65
C PHE A 64 17.35 0.84 7.12
N ALA A 65 17.50 0.88 5.79
CA ALA A 65 18.80 0.92 5.13
C ALA A 65 18.71 1.72 3.84
N LYS A 66 19.84 2.30 3.44
CA LYS A 66 20.07 2.88 2.12
C LYS A 66 21.39 2.39 1.56
N GLY A 67 21.54 2.39 0.25
CA GLY A 67 22.78 1.97 -0.39
C GLY A 67 22.88 2.39 -1.84
N THR A 68 24.13 2.41 -2.31
CA THR A 68 24.51 2.67 -3.70
C THR A 68 25.43 1.55 -4.13
N LEU A 69 25.08 0.85 -5.22
CA LEU A 69 25.85 -0.27 -5.76
C LEU A 69 26.21 -0.02 -7.22
N GLY A 70 27.46 -0.32 -7.57
CA GLY A 70 28.00 -0.12 -8.91
C GLY A 70 28.52 1.30 -9.17
N GLU A 71 29.04 1.50 -10.38
CA GLU A 71 29.61 2.76 -10.85
C GLU A 71 28.80 3.32 -12.01
N LYS A 72 28.95 4.62 -12.29
CA LYS A 72 28.27 5.27 -13.42
C LYS A 72 28.75 4.62 -14.74
N PRO A 73 27.86 4.39 -15.72
CA PRO A 73 26.46 4.82 -15.77
C PRO A 73 25.45 3.82 -15.16
N ASP A 74 25.89 2.68 -14.66
CA ASP A 74 25.04 1.56 -14.21
C ASP A 74 24.84 1.49 -12.70
N GLN A 75 25.08 2.60 -12.01
CA GLN A 75 24.93 2.71 -10.57
C GLN A 75 23.46 2.63 -10.16
N ALA A 76 23.15 1.81 -9.17
CA ALA A 76 21.82 1.70 -8.58
C ALA A 76 21.82 2.30 -7.17
N ASN A 77 20.91 3.22 -6.91
CA ASN A 77 20.67 3.83 -5.60
C ASN A 77 19.32 3.34 -5.06
N GLY A 78 19.22 3.11 -3.75
CA GLY A 78 17.94 2.76 -3.16
C GLY A 78 17.91 2.71 -1.65
N LEU A 79 16.70 2.59 -1.12
CA LEU A 79 16.43 2.46 0.29
C LEU A 79 15.26 1.52 0.57
N ALA A 80 15.25 0.99 1.79
CA ALA A 80 14.13 0.28 2.37
C ALA A 80 13.84 0.87 3.74
N LEU A 81 12.58 1.17 4.02
CA LEU A 81 12.12 1.68 5.31
C LEU A 81 10.95 0.82 5.79
N CYS A 82 11.04 0.30 7.00
CA CYS A 82 9.95 -0.35 7.69
C CYS A 82 9.24 0.64 8.62
N ARG A 83 7.96 0.41 8.88
CA ARG A 83 7.20 1.24 9.81
C ARG A 83 7.81 1.17 11.21
N GLY A 84 7.81 2.28 11.95
CA GLY A 84 8.63 2.43 13.17
C GLY A 84 8.35 1.43 14.30
N ASP A 85 7.16 0.80 14.30
CA ASP A 85 6.65 -0.21 15.24
C ASP A 85 6.76 -1.65 14.72
N VAL A 86 7.24 -1.88 13.50
CA VAL A 86 7.33 -3.20 12.87
C VAL A 86 8.55 -3.97 13.42
N SER A 87 8.35 -5.25 13.73
CA SER A 87 9.40 -6.14 14.23
C SER A 87 10.48 -6.40 13.17
N SER A 88 11.67 -6.82 13.58
CA SER A 88 12.75 -7.14 12.63
C SER A 88 12.36 -8.26 11.65
N SER A 89 11.64 -9.28 12.12
CA SER A 89 11.16 -10.39 11.27
C SER A 89 10.12 -9.95 10.25
N ASP A 90 9.17 -9.12 10.66
CA ASP A 90 8.12 -8.60 9.77
C ASP A 90 8.71 -7.60 8.78
N CYS A 91 9.67 -6.79 9.21
CA CYS A 91 10.43 -5.90 8.34
C CYS A 91 11.18 -6.69 7.26
N LYS A 92 11.89 -7.76 7.65
CA LYS A 92 12.60 -8.64 6.72
C LYS A 92 11.67 -9.25 5.68
N THR A 93 10.50 -9.72 6.11
CA THR A 93 9.47 -10.30 5.24
C THR A 93 8.93 -9.25 4.27
N CYS A 94 8.59 -8.06 4.77
CA CYS A 94 8.06 -6.98 3.93
C CYS A 94 9.10 -6.50 2.89
N VAL A 95 10.37 -6.35 3.26
CA VAL A 95 11.41 -5.87 2.34
C VAL A 95 11.69 -6.87 1.21
N VAL A 96 11.72 -8.19 1.50
CA VAL A 96 11.90 -9.19 0.43
C VAL A 96 10.69 -9.26 -0.50
N GLU A 97 9.47 -9.15 0.04
CA GLU A 97 8.25 -9.11 -0.76
C GLU A 97 8.18 -7.85 -1.63
N ALA A 98 8.44 -6.68 -1.05
CA ALA A 98 8.44 -5.41 -1.75
C ALA A 98 9.48 -5.37 -2.88
N SER A 99 10.72 -5.81 -2.60
CA SER A 99 11.80 -5.84 -3.60
C SER A 99 11.54 -6.87 -4.72
N SER A 100 10.92 -8.00 -4.43
CA SER A 100 10.51 -8.96 -5.46
C SER A 100 9.35 -8.44 -6.30
N GLU A 101 8.31 -7.91 -5.64
CA GLU A 101 7.06 -7.51 -6.28
C GLU A 101 7.23 -6.27 -7.16
N ILE A 102 8.06 -5.30 -6.75
CA ILE A 102 8.34 -4.12 -7.57
C ILE A 102 9.06 -4.48 -8.87
N ARG A 103 9.91 -5.52 -8.86
CA ARG A 103 10.61 -6.02 -10.07
C ARG A 103 9.65 -6.70 -11.04
N LYS A 104 8.58 -7.31 -10.53
CA LYS A 104 7.50 -7.81 -11.39
C LYS A 104 6.78 -6.62 -12.01
N ARG A 105 6.27 -5.71 -11.18
CA ARG A 105 5.43 -4.57 -11.62
C ARG A 105 6.16 -3.57 -12.53
N CYS A 106 7.44 -3.34 -12.29
CA CYS A 106 8.29 -2.41 -13.03
C CYS A 106 9.49 -3.15 -13.64
N PRO A 107 9.28 -4.03 -14.64
CA PRO A 107 10.26 -5.04 -15.04
C PRO A 107 11.53 -4.48 -15.67
N LYS A 108 11.48 -3.29 -16.26
CA LYS A 108 12.63 -2.67 -16.95
C LYS A 108 12.89 -1.23 -16.54
N ASN A 109 12.14 -0.69 -15.58
CA ASN A 109 12.29 0.69 -15.17
C ASN A 109 13.55 0.89 -14.34
N LYS A 110 14.30 1.94 -14.64
CA LYS A 110 15.47 2.37 -13.87
C LYS A 110 15.13 3.05 -12.54
N ALA A 111 13.86 3.35 -12.30
CA ALA A 111 13.41 3.88 -11.03
C ALA A 111 11.99 3.43 -10.73
N ALA A 112 11.75 3.06 -9.48
CA ALA A 112 10.45 2.65 -9.00
C ALA A 112 10.38 2.77 -7.47
N ILE A 113 9.16 2.94 -6.97
CA ILE A 113 8.85 2.88 -5.55
C ILE A 113 7.59 2.03 -5.33
N ILE A 114 7.58 1.26 -4.25
CA ILE A 114 6.43 0.46 -3.80
C ILE A 114 6.24 0.68 -2.29
N TRP A 115 4.98 0.86 -1.88
CA TRP A 115 4.61 0.98 -0.46
C TRP A 115 3.72 -0.18 -0.05
N TYR A 116 3.92 -0.66 1.17
CA TYR A 116 3.11 -1.60 1.92
C TYR A 116 2.74 -0.97 3.26
N ASP A 117 1.79 -1.55 3.99
CA ASP A 117 1.46 -1.08 5.35
C ASP A 117 2.64 -1.17 6.33
N ASN A 118 3.57 -2.09 6.08
CA ASN A 118 4.69 -2.38 6.98
C ASN A 118 6.04 -1.84 6.49
N CYS A 119 6.18 -1.53 5.20
CA CYS A 119 7.43 -1.03 4.65
C CYS A 119 7.25 -0.31 3.30
N LEU A 120 8.30 0.36 2.85
CA LEU A 120 8.46 0.84 1.48
C LEU A 120 9.82 0.45 0.94
N PHE A 121 9.91 0.27 -0.37
CA PHE A 121 11.14 -0.01 -1.10
C PHE A 121 11.22 0.91 -2.33
N LYS A 122 12.33 1.64 -2.46
CA LYS A 122 12.57 2.57 -3.57
C LYS A 122 13.94 2.33 -4.16
N TYR A 123 14.03 2.35 -5.48
CA TYR A 123 15.29 2.38 -6.20
C TYR A 123 15.25 3.38 -7.36
N THR A 124 16.42 3.86 -7.77
CA THR A 124 16.61 4.75 -8.92
C THR A 124 18.06 4.70 -9.42
N ASP A 125 18.28 5.08 -10.67
CA ASP A 125 19.60 5.32 -11.29
C ASP A 125 20.19 6.70 -10.93
N LYS A 126 19.42 7.55 -10.24
CA LYS A 126 19.85 8.88 -9.76
C LYS A 126 20.09 8.88 -8.26
N ASP A 127 21.02 9.71 -7.80
CA ASP A 127 21.16 9.98 -6.37
C ASP A 127 20.02 10.89 -5.91
N PHE A 128 19.29 10.45 -4.89
CA PHE A 128 18.11 11.13 -4.33
C PHE A 128 18.17 11.28 -2.82
N PHE A 129 19.25 10.83 -2.18
CA PHE A 129 19.28 10.75 -0.72
C PHE A 129 19.26 12.13 -0.07
N GLY A 130 18.46 12.26 0.98
CA GLY A 130 18.37 13.50 1.76
C GLY A 130 17.58 14.61 1.07
N GLN A 131 16.88 14.30 -0.02
CA GLN A 131 16.06 15.26 -0.75
C GLN A 131 14.57 14.93 -0.60
N ILE A 132 13.74 15.95 -0.39
CA ILE A 132 12.29 15.82 -0.47
C ILE A 132 11.90 15.71 -1.95
N ASP A 133 11.41 14.53 -2.34
CA ASP A 133 10.86 14.30 -3.67
C ASP A 133 9.34 14.24 -3.61
N ASN A 134 8.69 15.24 -4.21
CA ASN A 134 7.25 15.39 -4.27
C ASN A 134 6.66 14.97 -5.63
N GLN A 135 7.43 14.29 -6.49
CA GLN A 135 6.96 13.87 -7.82
C GLN A 135 5.87 12.80 -7.72
N ASN A 136 6.09 11.82 -6.85
CA ASN A 136 5.14 10.73 -6.61
C ASN A 136 4.33 11.06 -5.36
N LYS A 137 3.03 11.27 -5.54
CA LYS A 137 2.09 11.47 -4.44
C LYS A 137 0.94 10.50 -4.60
N PHE A 138 0.64 9.77 -3.53
CA PHE A 138 -0.49 8.85 -3.51
C PHE A 138 -1.35 9.08 -2.26
N TYR A 139 -2.66 9.05 -2.46
CA TYR A 139 -3.63 9.39 -1.43
C TYR A 139 -4.69 8.28 -1.38
N MET A 140 -4.98 7.79 -0.18
CA MET A 140 -6.03 6.81 0.12
C MET A 140 -6.90 7.34 1.22
N TRP A 141 -8.19 7.01 1.20
CA TRP A 141 -9.09 7.52 2.22
C TRP A 141 -10.36 6.68 2.41
N ASN A 142 -11.03 6.91 3.53
CA ASN A 142 -12.29 6.26 3.88
C ASN A 142 -13.48 7.02 3.27
N VAL A 143 -14.42 6.32 2.61
CA VAL A 143 -15.65 6.93 2.08
C VAL A 143 -16.69 7.28 3.14
N LYS A 144 -16.54 6.78 4.37
CA LYS A 144 -17.49 7.06 5.46
C LYS A 144 -17.32 8.48 5.97
N VAL A 145 -18.47 9.13 6.15
CA VAL A 145 -18.59 10.53 6.55
C VAL A 145 -18.56 10.70 8.08
N VAL A 146 -17.88 11.75 8.56
CA VAL A 146 -17.96 12.22 9.96
C VAL A 146 -19.13 13.18 10.15
N SER A 147 -19.73 13.18 11.35
CA SER A 147 -20.89 14.03 11.67
C SER A 147 -20.53 15.52 11.77
N GLU A 148 -19.32 15.83 12.24
CA GLU A 148 -18.82 17.20 12.45
C GLU A 148 -17.48 17.40 11.72
N PRO A 149 -17.49 17.70 10.42
CA PRO A 149 -16.28 17.74 9.59
C PRO A 149 -15.27 18.80 10.01
N GLU A 150 -15.72 20.00 10.38
CA GLU A 150 -14.83 21.11 10.74
C GLU A 150 -14.02 20.79 12.00
N ALA A 151 -14.70 20.38 13.07
CA ALA A 151 -14.05 19.95 14.31
C ALA A 151 -13.13 18.75 14.06
N PHE A 152 -13.54 17.77 13.26
CA PHE A 152 -12.71 16.62 12.94
C PHE A 152 -11.45 17.00 12.16
N ASN A 153 -11.57 17.86 11.14
CA ASN A 153 -10.44 18.29 10.31
C ASN A 153 -9.47 19.15 11.12
N GLN A 154 -9.97 20.01 11.99
CA GLN A 154 -9.14 20.78 12.92
C GLN A 154 -8.36 19.85 13.86
N ASN A 155 -9.03 18.93 14.55
CA ASN A 155 -8.38 17.95 15.43
C ASN A 155 -7.37 17.08 14.67
N THR A 156 -7.67 16.72 13.42
CA THR A 156 -6.75 15.96 12.54
C THR A 156 -5.50 16.76 12.22
N LYS A 157 -5.66 18.02 11.82
CA LYS A 157 -4.53 18.90 11.54
C LYS A 157 -3.68 19.12 12.78
N GLU A 158 -4.29 19.37 13.94
CA GLU A 158 -3.58 19.58 15.21
C GLU A 158 -2.80 18.33 15.62
N LEU A 159 -3.45 17.16 15.61
CA LEU A 159 -2.81 15.88 15.94
C LEU A 159 -1.62 15.60 15.00
N LEU A 160 -1.81 15.67 13.69
CA LEU A 160 -0.74 15.39 12.73
C LEU A 160 0.39 16.42 12.80
N SER A 161 0.09 17.69 13.07
CA SER A 161 1.12 18.72 13.28
C SER A 161 1.94 18.47 14.53
N GLN A 162 1.31 17.97 15.60
CA GLN A 162 2.02 17.54 16.81
C GLN A 162 2.91 16.33 16.50
N LEU A 163 2.35 15.29 15.87
CA LEU A 163 3.10 14.08 15.51
C LEU A 163 4.25 14.37 14.55
N ALA A 164 4.14 15.38 13.66
CA ALA A 164 5.25 15.80 12.82
C ALA A 164 6.43 16.38 13.62
N LYS A 165 6.14 17.17 14.67
CA LYS A 165 7.17 17.67 15.61
C LYS A 165 7.80 16.55 16.43
N GLU A 166 6.99 15.59 16.88
CA GLU A 166 7.48 14.44 17.65
C GLU A 166 8.34 13.54 16.79
N ALA A 167 7.90 13.20 15.57
CA ALA A 167 8.66 12.39 14.63
C ALA A 167 10.05 13.00 14.38
N GLN A 168 10.11 14.32 14.13
CA GLN A 168 11.36 15.06 13.95
C GLN A 168 12.37 14.87 15.10
N ALA A 169 11.89 14.71 16.35
CA ALA A 169 12.72 14.61 17.55
C ALA A 169 13.21 13.17 17.82
N THR A 170 12.75 12.18 17.05
CA THR A 170 13.12 10.77 17.21
C THR A 170 14.16 10.32 16.19
N SER A 171 15.04 9.38 16.56
CA SER A 171 16.00 8.78 15.62
C SER A 171 15.35 7.91 14.53
N LYS A 172 14.10 7.49 14.75
CA LYS A 172 13.30 6.73 13.78
C LYS A 172 12.53 7.62 12.80
N LEU A 173 12.46 8.93 13.04
CA LEU A 173 11.61 9.87 12.31
C LEU A 173 10.16 9.38 12.20
N TYR A 174 9.62 8.89 13.33
CA TYR A 174 8.34 8.21 13.41
C TYR A 174 7.60 8.62 14.69
N ALA A 175 6.31 8.89 14.58
CA ALA A 175 5.45 9.16 15.73
C ALA A 175 4.03 8.63 15.50
N VAL A 176 3.37 8.29 16.61
CA VAL A 176 1.98 7.87 16.68
C VAL A 176 1.30 8.52 17.87
N GLY A 177 0.01 8.79 17.76
CA GLY A 177 -0.75 9.36 18.86
C GLY A 177 -2.24 9.41 18.60
N GLU A 178 -2.99 9.72 19.65
CA GLU A 178 -4.45 9.78 19.61
C GLU A 178 -4.99 11.03 20.30
N VAL A 179 -6.17 11.48 19.87
CA VAL A 179 -6.94 12.53 20.52
C VAL A 179 -8.40 12.10 20.67
N LYS A 180 -9.05 12.49 21.77
CA LYS A 180 -10.48 12.22 21.98
C LYS A 180 -11.34 13.17 21.14
N LEU A 181 -12.35 12.61 20.48
CA LEU A 181 -13.38 13.34 19.75
C LEU A 181 -14.70 13.21 20.53
N GLY A 182 -14.91 14.09 21.51
CA GLY A 182 -16.05 14.01 22.44
C GLY A 182 -15.92 12.86 23.45
N GLU A 183 -17.06 12.28 23.88
CA GLU A 183 -17.09 11.36 25.03
C GLU A 183 -16.54 9.95 24.75
N SER A 184 -16.72 9.41 23.54
CA SER A 184 -16.42 8.00 23.24
C SER A 184 -15.64 7.74 21.96
N LYS A 185 -15.45 8.75 21.09
CA LYS A 185 -14.70 8.59 19.85
C LYS A 185 -13.25 9.03 20.04
N LYS A 186 -12.35 8.41 19.28
CA LYS A 186 -10.94 8.81 19.21
C LYS A 186 -10.53 8.98 17.76
N LEU A 187 -9.53 9.81 17.56
CA LEU A 187 -8.79 9.96 16.31
C LEU A 187 -7.37 9.51 16.56
N TYR A 188 -6.87 8.63 15.70
CA TYR A 188 -5.53 8.08 15.74
C TYR A 188 -4.74 8.64 14.56
N GLY A 189 -3.46 8.93 14.79
CA GLY A 189 -2.55 9.49 13.80
C GLY A 189 -1.19 8.80 13.83
N LEU A 190 -0.53 8.79 12.68
CA LEU A 190 0.83 8.29 12.47
C LEU A 190 1.53 9.17 11.43
N THR A 191 2.78 9.51 11.71
CA THR A 191 3.67 10.20 10.77
C THR A 191 4.99 9.45 10.68
N GLN A 192 5.57 9.41 9.49
CA GLN A 192 6.88 8.81 9.28
C GLN A 192 7.64 9.45 8.13
N CYS A 193 8.96 9.60 8.27
CA CYS A 193 9.86 10.00 7.19
C CYS A 193 10.87 8.89 6.89
N THR A 194 11.41 8.90 5.67
CA THR A 194 12.61 8.12 5.36
C THR A 194 13.80 8.69 6.13
N ARG A 195 14.64 7.79 6.66
CA ARG A 195 15.73 8.16 7.58
C ARG A 195 17.00 8.64 6.86
N ASP A 196 16.93 8.84 5.54
CA ASP A 196 17.94 9.60 4.79
C ASP A 196 17.72 11.11 4.85
N LEU A 197 16.52 11.58 5.25
CA LEU A 197 16.25 12.98 5.50
C LEU A 197 16.84 13.47 6.83
N SER A 198 17.14 14.76 6.89
CA SER A 198 17.39 15.43 8.17
C SER A 198 16.08 15.59 8.97
N SER A 199 16.20 15.80 10.29
CA SER A 199 15.06 16.15 11.16
C SER A 199 14.24 17.33 10.61
N TYR A 200 14.92 18.36 10.10
CA TYR A 200 14.25 19.54 9.52
C TYR A 200 13.50 19.19 8.21
N GLU A 201 14.16 18.48 7.30
CA GLU A 201 13.56 18.03 6.03
C GLU A 201 12.36 17.10 6.28
N CYS A 202 12.44 16.23 7.29
CA CYS A 202 11.33 15.37 7.69
C CYS A 202 10.09 16.19 8.08
N LYS A 203 10.23 17.16 9.00
CA LYS A 203 9.10 18.01 9.40
C LYS A 203 8.58 18.81 8.22
N LYS A 204 9.46 19.36 7.38
CA LYS A 204 9.07 20.10 6.17
C LYS A 204 8.26 19.22 5.20
N CYS A 205 8.64 17.97 5.02
CA CYS A 205 7.90 17.01 4.19
C CYS A 205 6.50 16.75 4.77
N LEU A 206 6.41 16.46 6.08
CA LEU A 206 5.15 16.21 6.77
C LEU A 206 4.23 17.45 6.78
N ASP A 207 4.76 18.64 7.04
CA ASP A 207 4.03 19.91 6.96
C ASP A 207 3.47 20.14 5.55
N GLY A 208 4.22 19.74 4.52
CA GLY A 208 3.78 19.77 3.13
C GLY A 208 2.54 18.92 2.91
N ILE A 209 2.55 17.66 3.38
CA ILE A 209 1.37 16.79 3.32
C ILE A 209 0.19 17.40 4.12
N ILE A 210 0.45 17.87 5.34
CA ILE A 210 -0.58 18.48 6.20
C ILE A 210 -1.22 19.71 5.54
N GLY A 211 -0.42 20.52 4.85
CA GLY A 211 -0.88 21.69 4.09
C GLY A 211 -1.79 21.34 2.90
N GLU A 212 -1.70 20.12 2.38
CA GLU A 212 -2.53 19.62 1.28
C GLU A 212 -3.83 18.96 1.75
N LEU A 213 -3.97 18.67 3.06
CA LEU A 213 -5.19 18.07 3.61
C LEU A 213 -6.45 18.89 3.30
N PRO A 214 -6.46 20.23 3.38
CA PRO A 214 -7.61 21.03 2.95
C PRO A 214 -8.01 20.78 1.49
N SER A 215 -7.05 20.80 0.57
CA SER A 215 -7.32 20.57 -0.85
C SER A 215 -7.70 19.13 -1.19
N CYS A 216 -7.28 18.16 -0.38
CA CYS A 216 -7.56 16.74 -0.58
C CYS A 216 -8.81 16.27 0.20
N CYS A 217 -9.24 16.98 1.26
CA CYS A 217 -10.20 16.49 2.26
C CYS A 217 -11.18 17.53 2.86
N ASP A 218 -11.07 18.85 2.60
CA ASP A 218 -11.94 19.86 3.26
C ASP A 218 -13.27 20.15 2.56
N GLY A 219 -13.45 19.69 1.31
CA GLY A 219 -14.63 19.92 0.47
C GLY A 219 -15.44 21.19 0.77
N LYS A 220 -14.76 22.33 0.62
CA LYS A 220 -15.40 23.63 0.52
C LYS A 220 -15.92 23.83 -0.90
N GLU A 221 -17.09 24.43 -1.00
CA GLU A 221 -17.75 24.77 -2.26
C GLU A 221 -17.10 26.03 -2.85
N GLY A 222 -16.71 26.00 -4.13
CA GLY A 222 -16.30 27.19 -4.90
C GLY A 222 -14.82 27.26 -5.31
N GLY A 223 -14.38 26.34 -6.18
CA GLY A 223 -13.10 26.42 -6.90
C GLY A 223 -13.11 25.47 -8.09
N ASN A 224 -12.35 25.77 -9.15
CA ASN A 224 -12.34 25.05 -10.44
C ASN A 224 -12.25 23.51 -10.32
N GLU A 225 -12.78 22.83 -11.33
CA GLU A 225 -13.18 21.40 -11.51
C GLU A 225 -12.35 20.25 -10.89
N LEU A 226 -11.29 20.51 -10.13
CA LEU A 226 -10.66 19.59 -9.17
C LEU A 226 -11.29 19.64 -7.76
N HIS A 227 -12.12 20.65 -7.47
CA HIS A 227 -12.54 21.02 -6.10
C HIS A 227 -13.82 20.35 -5.57
N LYS A 228 -14.50 19.48 -6.33
CA LYS A 228 -15.77 18.85 -5.91
C LYS A 228 -15.64 17.46 -5.26
N ARG A 229 -14.45 17.06 -4.80
CA ARG A 229 -14.23 15.67 -4.38
C ARG A 229 -13.70 15.53 -2.94
N CYS A 230 -14.69 15.41 -2.04
CA CYS A 230 -14.75 14.58 -0.83
C CYS A 230 -14.53 15.28 0.56
N PRO A 231 -15.52 16.02 1.09
CA PRO A 231 -15.37 16.90 2.27
C PRO A 231 -15.27 16.29 3.68
N LYS A 232 -15.34 14.96 3.92
CA LYS A 232 -15.82 14.50 5.27
C LYS A 232 -15.28 13.17 5.82
N GLN A 233 -14.04 12.77 5.60
CA GLN A 233 -13.67 11.34 5.69
C GLN A 233 -13.13 10.88 7.05
N LYS A 234 -13.48 9.64 7.45
CA LYS A 234 -13.11 9.00 8.73
C LYS A 234 -11.64 8.57 8.89
N GLY A 235 -10.81 8.74 7.86
CA GLY A 235 -9.40 8.34 7.86
C GLY A 235 -8.77 8.44 6.46
N ALA A 236 -7.45 8.65 6.41
CA ALA A 236 -6.67 8.70 5.17
C ALA A 236 -5.23 8.19 5.36
N ILE A 237 -4.60 7.78 4.26
CA ILE A 237 -3.17 7.49 4.13
C ILE A 237 -2.66 8.36 2.99
N ILE A 238 -1.61 9.14 3.22
CA ILE A 238 -0.94 9.94 2.20
C ILE A 238 0.52 9.53 2.16
N LEU A 239 0.98 9.13 0.98
CA LEU A 239 2.29 8.55 0.72
C LEU A 239 3.04 9.44 -0.27
N TYR A 240 4.14 10.05 0.18
CA TYR A 240 5.17 10.64 -0.67
C TYR A 240 6.39 9.70 -0.67
N ASP A 241 7.38 10.02 -1.49
CA ASP A 241 8.61 9.23 -1.57
C ASP A 241 9.44 9.31 -0.29
N SER A 242 9.48 10.47 0.36
CA SER A 242 10.32 10.72 1.53
C SER A 242 9.56 10.80 2.86
N CYS A 243 8.22 10.86 2.83
CA CYS A 243 7.40 10.85 4.05
C CYS A 243 5.97 10.35 3.81
N LEU A 244 5.31 9.95 4.89
CA LEU A 244 3.92 9.53 4.88
C LEU A 244 3.19 9.97 6.15
N LEU A 245 1.87 10.07 6.04
CA LEU A 245 1.00 10.19 7.20
C LEU A 245 -0.24 9.30 7.06
N LYS A 246 -0.78 8.87 8.19
CA LYS A 246 -2.02 8.11 8.28
C LYS A 246 -2.83 8.63 9.45
N TYR A 247 -4.14 8.81 9.25
CA TYR A 247 -5.07 9.07 10.35
C TYR A 247 -6.33 8.23 10.19
N SER A 248 -6.99 7.90 11.30
CA SER A 248 -8.21 7.09 11.31
C SER A 248 -8.99 7.29 12.60
N SER A 249 -10.32 7.14 12.52
CA SER A 249 -11.20 7.04 13.70
C SER A 249 -11.18 5.67 14.39
N VAL A 250 -10.37 4.73 13.89
CA VAL A 250 -10.18 3.38 14.44
C VAL A 250 -8.71 3.18 14.75
N ASP A 251 -8.41 2.55 15.89
CA ASP A 251 -7.06 2.23 16.32
C ASP A 251 -6.38 1.27 15.32
N PHE A 252 -5.22 1.69 14.81
CA PHE A 252 -4.39 0.92 13.88
C PHE A 252 -2.96 0.69 14.39
N PHE A 253 -2.67 0.99 15.66
CA PHE A 253 -1.33 0.81 16.23
C PHE A 253 -1.05 -0.65 16.52
N GLY A 254 0.11 -1.17 16.07
CA GLY A 254 0.56 -2.52 16.36
C GLY A 254 -0.40 -3.66 15.93
N LYS A 255 -1.41 -3.35 15.10
CA LYS A 255 -2.47 -4.28 14.70
C LYS A 255 -2.45 -4.46 13.19
N VAL A 256 -2.57 -5.71 12.74
CA VAL A 256 -3.03 -6.02 11.38
C VAL A 256 -4.49 -5.57 11.32
N ASP A 257 -4.77 -4.57 10.48
CA ASP A 257 -6.10 -3.99 10.33
C ASP A 257 -7.06 -5.07 9.82
N ARG A 258 -7.93 -5.60 10.69
CA ARG A 258 -8.89 -6.68 10.36
C ARG A 258 -10.30 -6.16 10.02
N GLU A 259 -10.60 -4.90 10.35
CA GLU A 259 -11.98 -4.38 10.37
C GLU A 259 -12.22 -3.19 9.42
N ASN A 260 -11.18 -2.48 8.96
CA ASN A 260 -11.38 -1.31 8.11
C ASN A 260 -11.16 -1.59 6.63
N LYS A 261 -12.05 -1.01 5.81
CA LYS A 261 -11.99 -1.02 4.35
C LYS A 261 -11.39 0.32 3.89
N LEU A 262 -10.18 0.30 3.34
CA LEU A 262 -9.53 1.42 2.64
C LEU A 262 -9.90 1.38 1.16
N TYR A 263 -10.14 2.54 0.55
CA TYR A 263 -10.51 2.65 -0.86
C TYR A 263 -9.41 3.34 -1.65
N MET A 264 -9.07 2.80 -2.83
CA MET A 264 -8.13 3.41 -3.77
C MET A 264 -8.85 3.58 -5.11
N PHE A 265 -8.64 4.69 -5.82
CA PHE A 265 -9.11 4.84 -7.20
C PHE A 265 -8.29 5.88 -7.94
N ASN A 266 -8.19 5.75 -9.27
CA ASN A 266 -7.55 6.78 -10.09
C ASN A 266 -8.47 8.01 -10.23
N VAL A 267 -7.88 9.20 -10.38
CA VAL A 267 -8.55 10.47 -10.70
C VAL A 267 -9.30 10.39 -12.03
N CYS A 268 -8.77 9.65 -13.02
CA CYS A 268 -9.35 9.54 -14.37
C CYS A 268 -10.68 8.76 -14.43
N GLU A 269 -11.64 9.32 -15.17
CA GLU A 269 -12.96 8.73 -15.38
C GLU A 269 -13.04 7.87 -16.65
N ALA A 270 -13.91 6.87 -16.64
CA ALA A 270 -14.22 6.06 -17.80
C ALA A 270 -15.18 6.82 -18.74
N ASP A 271 -15.02 6.62 -20.05
CA ASP A 271 -15.77 7.34 -21.09
C ASP A 271 -17.30 7.09 -21.00
N ASN A 272 -17.72 5.92 -20.49
CA ASN A 272 -19.11 5.60 -20.17
C ASN A 272 -19.22 4.93 -18.78
N PRO A 273 -19.38 5.72 -17.69
CA PRO A 273 -19.34 5.22 -16.31
C PRO A 273 -20.35 4.11 -16.02
N LYS A 274 -21.60 4.24 -16.49
CA LYS A 274 -22.66 3.26 -16.21
C LYS A 274 -22.39 1.90 -16.88
N ALA A 275 -21.96 1.90 -18.14
CA ALA A 275 -21.59 0.66 -18.82
C ALA A 275 -20.34 0.02 -18.19
N PHE A 276 -19.35 0.85 -17.87
CA PHE A 276 -18.09 0.42 -17.27
C PHE A 276 -18.29 -0.21 -15.88
N ASN A 277 -19.08 0.42 -15.00
CA ASN A 277 -19.39 -0.11 -13.67
C ASN A 277 -20.12 -1.46 -13.71
N ARG A 278 -20.98 -1.69 -14.71
CA ARG A 278 -21.63 -3.01 -14.91
C ARG A 278 -20.58 -4.09 -15.22
N LYS A 279 -19.62 -3.77 -16.09
CA LYS A 279 -18.50 -4.67 -16.45
C LYS A 279 -17.57 -4.95 -15.27
N ILE A 280 -17.31 -3.95 -14.42
CA ILE A 280 -16.58 -4.13 -13.15
C ILE A 280 -17.32 -5.11 -12.23
N LYS A 281 -18.62 -4.87 -11.99
CA LYS A 281 -19.42 -5.74 -11.13
C LYS A 281 -19.48 -7.18 -11.67
N GLU A 282 -19.65 -7.34 -12.98
CA GLU A 282 -19.64 -8.63 -13.66
C GLU A 282 -18.33 -9.39 -13.43
N LEU A 283 -17.19 -8.76 -13.74
CA LEU A 283 -15.87 -9.36 -13.59
C LEU A 283 -15.61 -9.77 -12.14
N LEU A 284 -15.78 -8.84 -11.19
CA LEU A 284 -15.43 -9.08 -9.80
C LEU A 284 -16.36 -10.06 -9.09
N SER A 285 -17.65 -10.09 -9.45
CA SER A 285 -18.59 -11.08 -8.90
C SER A 285 -18.23 -12.50 -9.37
N ARG A 286 -17.81 -12.65 -10.63
CA ARG A 286 -17.29 -13.92 -11.16
C ARG A 286 -16.02 -14.35 -10.44
N LEU A 287 -15.09 -13.43 -10.19
CA LEU A 287 -13.86 -13.71 -9.45
C LEU A 287 -14.14 -14.05 -7.98
N SER A 288 -15.09 -13.36 -7.34
CA SER A 288 -15.55 -13.66 -5.97
C SER A 288 -16.03 -15.10 -5.84
N GLY A 289 -16.84 -15.58 -6.80
CA GLY A 289 -17.25 -16.98 -6.87
C GLY A 289 -16.06 -17.95 -6.97
N LYS A 290 -15.10 -17.67 -7.87
CA LYS A 290 -13.90 -18.51 -8.06
C LYS A 290 -13.01 -18.58 -6.83
N ALA A 291 -12.79 -17.45 -6.16
CA ALA A 291 -11.97 -17.39 -4.95
C ALA A 291 -12.63 -18.10 -3.75
N ALA A 292 -13.97 -18.18 -3.73
CA ALA A 292 -14.72 -18.84 -2.67
C ALA A 292 -14.91 -20.36 -2.89
N SER A 293 -14.83 -20.84 -4.13
CA SER A 293 -15.10 -22.24 -4.49
C SER A 293 -13.87 -23.15 -4.53
N GLY A 294 -12.69 -22.68 -4.08
CA GLY A 294 -11.45 -23.45 -4.16
C GLY A 294 -11.37 -24.59 -3.15
N ASP A 295 -10.94 -25.78 -3.61
CA ASP A 295 -10.62 -26.92 -2.74
C ASP A 295 -9.59 -26.53 -1.66
N SER A 296 -9.69 -27.18 -0.50
CA SER A 296 -9.16 -26.81 0.83
C SER A 296 -7.65 -26.55 0.98
N SER A 297 -6.90 -26.33 -0.10
CA SER A 297 -5.51 -25.88 -0.10
C SER A 297 -5.15 -24.81 -1.15
N SER A 298 -6.06 -24.41 -2.06
CA SER A 298 -5.79 -23.41 -3.11
C SER A 298 -7.12 -22.93 -3.73
N LYS A 299 -7.58 -21.68 -3.70
CA LYS A 299 -6.99 -20.36 -3.55
C LYS A 299 -8.11 -19.43 -3.06
N MET A 300 -7.97 -18.82 -1.89
CA MET A 300 -8.78 -17.68 -1.44
C MET A 300 -8.38 -16.41 -2.20
N TYR A 301 -8.27 -16.54 -3.52
CA TYR A 301 -7.65 -15.61 -4.45
C TYR A 301 -8.10 -15.96 -5.86
N ALA A 302 -8.49 -14.96 -6.64
CA ALA A 302 -8.74 -15.13 -8.06
C ALA A 302 -8.38 -13.85 -8.83
N THR A 303 -7.80 -14.04 -10.00
CA THR A 303 -7.58 -12.98 -11.00
C THR A 303 -8.31 -13.32 -12.27
N GLY A 304 -8.55 -12.31 -13.09
CA GLY A 304 -9.06 -12.52 -14.43
C GLY A 304 -9.31 -11.22 -15.16
N GLU A 305 -9.61 -11.37 -16.44
CA GLU A 305 -9.87 -10.27 -17.35
C GLU A 305 -11.25 -10.38 -17.97
N LEU A 306 -11.75 -9.25 -18.46
CA LEU A 306 -12.97 -9.13 -19.21
C LEU A 306 -12.80 -8.08 -20.31
N GLU A 307 -13.22 -8.42 -21.52
CA GLU A 307 -13.11 -7.53 -22.67
C GLU A 307 -14.18 -6.42 -22.60
N LEU A 308 -13.77 -5.17 -22.84
CA LEU A 308 -14.64 -4.01 -22.84
C LEU A 308 -15.06 -3.66 -24.27
N GLU A 309 -14.11 -3.14 -25.04
CA GLU A 309 -14.20 -2.78 -26.45
C GLU A 309 -12.81 -3.05 -27.02
N ALA A 310 -12.67 -3.98 -27.97
CA ALA A 310 -11.37 -4.39 -28.48
C ALA A 310 -10.56 -3.15 -28.94
N PRO A 311 -9.28 -2.99 -28.51
CA PRO A 311 -8.44 -3.94 -27.77
C PRO A 311 -8.42 -3.74 -26.23
N ARG A 312 -9.32 -2.94 -25.65
CA ARG A 312 -9.33 -2.60 -24.22
C ARG A 312 -9.88 -3.76 -23.37
N LYS A 313 -9.11 -4.14 -22.35
CA LYS A 313 -9.48 -5.12 -21.33
C LYS A 313 -9.62 -4.48 -19.95
N LEU A 314 -10.49 -5.06 -19.14
CA LEU A 314 -10.60 -4.81 -17.71
C LEU A 314 -9.97 -5.98 -16.97
N TYR A 315 -9.06 -5.69 -16.04
CA TYR A 315 -8.39 -6.67 -15.21
C TYR A 315 -8.91 -6.57 -13.78
N GLY A 316 -9.09 -7.71 -13.12
CA GLY A 316 -9.65 -7.80 -11.78
C GLY A 316 -8.91 -8.81 -10.91
N LEU A 317 -8.85 -8.52 -9.61
CA LEU A 317 -8.30 -9.39 -8.58
C LEU A 317 -9.21 -9.33 -7.36
N VAL A 318 -9.40 -10.50 -6.74
CA VAL A 318 -10.02 -10.63 -5.43
C VAL A 318 -9.19 -11.57 -4.57
N GLN A 319 -9.14 -11.31 -3.26
CA GLN A 319 -8.42 -12.15 -2.32
C GLN A 319 -9.09 -12.12 -0.95
N CYS A 320 -9.04 -13.23 -0.21
CA CYS A 320 -9.38 -13.32 1.20
C CYS A 320 -8.19 -13.86 2.01
N THR A 321 -8.20 -13.58 3.31
CA THR A 321 -7.28 -14.21 4.27
C THR A 321 -7.60 -15.70 4.42
N ARG A 322 -6.55 -16.53 4.54
CA ARG A 322 -6.70 -17.96 4.81
C ARG A 322 -7.35 -18.19 6.17
N GLY A 323 -8.43 -18.97 6.22
CA GLY A 323 -9.20 -19.26 7.45
C GLY A 323 -10.47 -18.42 7.64
N LEU A 324 -10.80 -17.51 6.71
CA LEU A 324 -12.08 -16.81 6.71
C LEU A 324 -13.23 -17.76 6.32
N SER A 325 -14.18 -17.99 7.23
CA SER A 325 -15.33 -18.88 7.01
C SER A 325 -16.21 -18.46 5.82
N ASP A 326 -16.38 -17.14 5.62
CA ASP A 326 -17.26 -16.57 4.60
C ASP A 326 -16.51 -15.66 3.61
N CYS A 327 -15.50 -16.20 2.90
CA CYS A 327 -14.73 -15.43 1.92
C CYS A 327 -15.62 -14.74 0.86
N LYS A 328 -16.61 -15.45 0.33
CA LYS A 328 -17.53 -14.90 -0.67
C LYS A 328 -18.26 -13.65 -0.17
N LYS A 329 -18.77 -13.70 1.06
CA LYS A 329 -19.49 -12.58 1.69
C LYS A 329 -18.59 -11.37 1.86
N CYS A 330 -17.36 -11.58 2.32
CA CYS A 330 -16.40 -10.48 2.47
C CYS A 330 -16.12 -9.79 1.12
N LEU A 331 -15.89 -10.58 0.07
CA LEU A 331 -15.65 -10.09 -1.28
C LEU A 331 -16.87 -9.37 -1.87
N ASP A 332 -18.06 -9.93 -1.75
CA ASP A 332 -19.30 -9.30 -2.21
C ASP A 332 -19.57 -7.99 -1.45
N ASP A 333 -19.31 -7.97 -0.14
CA ASP A 333 -19.40 -6.77 0.69
C ASP A 333 -18.35 -5.72 0.30
N ALA A 334 -17.20 -6.11 -0.24
CA ALA A 334 -16.19 -5.18 -0.76
C ALA A 334 -16.61 -4.65 -2.15
N ILE A 335 -17.09 -5.52 -3.04
CA ILE A 335 -17.62 -5.17 -4.37
C ILE A 335 -18.80 -4.18 -4.25
N SER A 336 -19.69 -4.38 -3.28
CA SER A 336 -20.84 -3.49 -3.04
C SER A 336 -20.47 -2.04 -2.71
N LYS A 337 -19.20 -1.78 -2.34
CA LYS A 337 -18.70 -0.44 -2.02
C LYS A 337 -18.09 0.28 -3.22
N LEU A 338 -17.84 -0.42 -4.33
CA LEU A 338 -17.28 0.18 -5.54
C LEU A 338 -18.13 1.33 -6.11
N PRO A 339 -19.48 1.23 -6.16
CA PRO A 339 -20.30 2.37 -6.59
C PRO A 339 -20.25 3.58 -5.64
N ILE A 340 -19.76 3.40 -4.41
CA ILE A 340 -19.65 4.47 -3.42
C ILE A 340 -18.27 5.14 -3.50
N CYS A 341 -17.20 4.35 -3.66
CA CYS A 341 -15.83 4.86 -3.68
C CYS A 341 -15.33 5.26 -5.07
N CYS A 342 -15.73 4.49 -6.07
CA CYS A 342 -14.96 4.30 -7.29
C CYS A 342 -15.85 4.42 -8.53
N ASP A 343 -17.00 5.09 -8.38
CA ASP A 343 -18.00 5.27 -9.43
C ASP A 343 -17.39 5.94 -10.67
N GLY A 344 -17.46 5.25 -11.81
CA GLY A 344 -16.91 5.75 -13.07
C GLY A 344 -15.39 5.85 -13.12
N LYS A 345 -14.65 5.33 -12.13
CA LYS A 345 -13.18 5.42 -12.09
C LYS A 345 -12.54 4.31 -12.88
N ARG A 346 -11.50 4.62 -13.66
CA ARG A 346 -10.75 3.66 -14.51
C ARG A 346 -9.98 2.60 -13.71
N SER A 347 -9.70 2.86 -12.43
CA SER A 347 -9.26 1.85 -11.47
C SER A 347 -9.93 2.06 -10.13
N GLY A 348 -10.07 0.98 -9.37
CA GLY A 348 -10.65 1.02 -8.05
C GLY A 348 -10.21 -0.17 -7.22
N ARG A 349 -10.06 0.05 -5.92
CA ARG A 349 -9.69 -0.97 -4.95
C ARG A 349 -10.45 -0.76 -3.65
N VAL A 350 -10.90 -1.85 -3.08
CA VAL A 350 -11.43 -1.92 -1.72
C VAL A 350 -10.54 -2.90 -0.96
N LEU A 351 -9.70 -2.37 -0.08
CA LEU A 351 -8.81 -3.13 0.77
C LEU A 351 -9.46 -3.26 2.14
N GLY A 352 -10.07 -4.41 2.44
CA GLY A 352 -10.53 -4.74 3.78
C GLY A 352 -9.51 -5.60 4.52
N GLY A 353 -9.62 -5.66 5.84
CA GLY A 353 -8.71 -6.44 6.66
C GLY A 353 -8.74 -7.96 6.50
N SER A 354 -9.81 -8.51 5.92
CA SER A 354 -9.95 -9.94 5.65
C SER A 354 -10.11 -10.27 4.17
N CYS A 355 -10.29 -9.26 3.32
CA CYS A 355 -10.42 -9.46 1.89
C CYS A 355 -10.16 -8.18 1.10
N ASN A 356 -9.65 -8.33 -0.11
CA ASN A 356 -9.36 -7.23 -1.01
C ASN A 356 -9.99 -7.46 -2.38
N VAL A 357 -10.37 -6.36 -3.02
CA VAL A 357 -10.94 -6.34 -4.37
C VAL A 357 -10.27 -5.22 -5.14
N ARG A 358 -9.75 -5.49 -6.33
CA ARG A 358 -9.05 -4.52 -7.19
C ARG A 358 -9.49 -4.68 -8.64
N TYR A 359 -9.68 -3.57 -9.35
CA TYR A 359 -9.84 -3.56 -10.81
C TYR A 359 -9.03 -2.43 -11.44
N GLU A 360 -8.48 -2.67 -12.64
CA GLU A 360 -7.71 -1.70 -13.43
C GLU A 360 -7.83 -1.98 -14.94
N LEU A 361 -7.50 -0.99 -15.77
CA LEU A 361 -7.44 -1.13 -17.23
C LEU A 361 -6.10 -1.68 -17.75
N ASN A 362 -5.07 -1.67 -16.92
CA ASN A 362 -3.77 -2.27 -17.22
C ASN A 362 -3.68 -3.62 -16.50
N SER A 363 -2.98 -4.59 -17.09
CA SER A 363 -2.72 -5.84 -16.37
C SER A 363 -1.79 -5.57 -15.18
N PHE A 364 -2.11 -6.12 -14.02
CA PHE A 364 -1.35 -5.97 -12.77
C PHE A 364 -1.08 -7.31 -12.07
N PHE A 365 -1.36 -8.41 -12.77
CA PHE A 365 -1.04 -9.78 -12.38
C PHE A 365 -0.52 -10.53 -13.62
N TYR A 366 0.40 -11.46 -13.40
CA TYR A 366 0.94 -12.33 -14.45
C TYR A 366 0.12 -13.63 -14.51
N ALA A 367 -0.11 -14.13 -15.72
CA ALA A 367 -0.81 -15.40 -15.96
C ALA A 367 0.09 -16.60 -15.67
#